data_AF-A0A916B8S4-F1
#
_entry.id   AF-A0A916B8S4-F1
#
_cell.length_a   1.000
_cell.length_b   1.000
_cell.length_c   1.000
_cell.angle_alpha   90.00
_cell.angle_beta   90.00
_cell.angle_gamma   90.00
#
_symmetry.space_group_name_H-M   'P 1'
#
loop_
_entity.id
_entity.type
_entity.pdbx_description
1 polymer ?
#
loop_
_entity_poly.entity_id
_entity_poly.type
_entity_poly.pdbx_seq_one_letter_code
_entity_poly.pdbx_strand_id
1 'polypeptide(L)' 'MSIILTAPKPIIHWRTPQDIKNRYRSVDFLTGNRVIFNLKGNHYRLVVRVRYQNGMVVIEWVGTHAEYDKKRF' A
#
# COMPACT_ATOMS: atom_id res chain seq x y z
N MET A 1 36.77 -8.16 -10.32
CA MET A 1 35.80 -7.04 -10.44
C MET A 1 34.44 -7.66 -10.74
N SER A 2 33.60 -7.83 -9.72
CA SER A 2 32.28 -8.46 -9.89
C SER A 2 31.23 -7.37 -10.12
N ILE A 3 30.76 -7.26 -11.35
CA ILE A 3 29.61 -6.46 -11.74
C ILE A 3 28.35 -7.20 -11.28
N ILE A 4 27.71 -6.72 -10.20
CA ILE A 4 26.39 -7.20 -9.81
C ILE A 4 25.39 -6.63 -10.83
N LEU A 5 24.95 -7.46 -11.77
CA LEU A 5 23.76 -7.23 -12.57
C LEU A 5 22.58 -7.11 -11.59
N THR A 6 22.13 -5.90 -11.32
CA THR A 6 20.84 -5.70 -10.67
C THR A 6 19.79 -6.12 -11.69
N ALA A 7 19.23 -7.32 -11.52
CA ALA A 7 18.12 -7.81 -12.32
C ALA A 7 17.01 -6.73 -12.34
N PRO A 8 16.35 -6.50 -13.50
CA PRO A 8 15.28 -5.52 -13.58
C PRO A 8 14.26 -5.85 -12.50
N LYS A 9 13.94 -4.85 -11.68
CA LYS A 9 12.92 -5.00 -10.64
C LYS A 9 11.63 -5.43 -11.34
N PRO A 10 11.09 -6.63 -11.06
CA PRO A 10 9.90 -7.09 -11.75
C PRO A 10 8.79 -6.07 -11.53
N ILE A 11 8.06 -5.75 -12.59
CA ILE A 11 6.79 -5.03 -12.51
C ILE A 11 5.86 -5.87 -11.62
N ILE A 12 5.59 -5.37 -10.41
CA ILE A 12 4.84 -6.10 -9.39
C ILE A 12 3.35 -5.96 -9.71
N HIS A 13 2.71 -7.10 -9.96
CA HIS A 13 1.26 -7.20 -9.97
C HIS A 13 0.79 -7.60 -8.58
N TRP A 14 0.09 -6.71 -7.87
CA TRP A 14 -0.60 -7.09 -6.63
C TRP A 14 -1.82 -7.93 -7.01
N ARG A 15 -1.74 -9.24 -6.80
CA ARG A 15 -2.82 -10.20 -7.02
C ARG A 15 -3.53 -10.54 -5.71
N THR A 16 -2.82 -10.39 -4.59
CA THR A 16 -3.32 -10.66 -3.25
C THR A 16 -2.86 -9.57 -2.27
N PRO A 17 -3.55 -9.39 -1.13
CA PRO A 17 -3.07 -8.54 -0.04
C PRO A 17 -1.64 -8.89 0.42
N GLN A 18 -1.27 -10.18 0.35
CA GLN A 18 0.06 -10.64 0.76
C GLN A 18 1.17 -10.03 -0.11
N ASP A 19 0.93 -9.81 -1.40
CA ASP A 19 1.91 -9.18 -2.29
C ASP A 19 2.25 -7.76 -1.81
N ILE A 20 1.25 -7.04 -1.31
CA ILE A 20 1.42 -5.70 -0.74
C ILE A 20 2.19 -5.78 0.57
N LYS A 21 1.82 -6.72 1.46
CA LYS A 21 2.48 -6.88 2.77
C LYS A 21 3.96 -7.28 2.64
N ASN A 22 4.26 -8.13 1.66
CA ASN A 22 5.63 -8.55 1.33
C ASN A 22 6.48 -7.35 0.88
N ARG A 23 5.87 -6.40 0.16
CA ARG A 23 6.55 -5.22 -0.36
C ARG A 23 6.64 -4.08 0.66
N TYR A 24 5.57 -3.85 1.41
CA TYR A 24 5.43 -2.79 2.40
C TYR A 24 5.00 -3.39 3.72
N ARG A 25 5.96 -3.62 4.62
CA ARG A 25 5.70 -4.28 5.91
C ARG A 25 4.79 -3.47 6.83
N SER A 26 4.84 -2.14 6.72
CA SER A 26 4.11 -1.18 7.56
C SER A 26 2.74 -0.78 6.98
N VAL A 27 2.06 -1.70 6.28
CA VAL A 27 0.67 -1.49 5.84
C VAL A 27 -0.30 -2.20 6.75
N ASP A 28 -1.47 -1.59 6.89
CA ASP A 28 -2.63 -2.14 7.57
C ASP A 28 -3.73 -2.45 6.56
N PHE A 29 -4.45 -3.54 6.78
CA PHE A 29 -5.55 -3.97 5.92
C PHE A 29 -6.88 -3.78 6.65
N LEU A 30 -7.85 -3.21 5.95
CA LEU A 30 -9.23 -3.07 6.40
C LEU A 30 -10.15 -3.94 5.54
N THR A 31 -11.39 -4.11 6.01
CA THR A 31 -12.44 -4.78 5.25
C THR A 31 -12.72 -4.07 3.91
N GLY A 32 -13.22 -4.82 2.93
CA GLY A 32 -13.56 -4.27 1.61
C GLY A 32 -12.35 -3.92 0.73
N ASN A 33 -11.24 -4.66 0.89
CA ASN A 33 -9.98 -4.52 0.15
C ASN A 33 -9.33 -3.15 0.29
N ARG A 34 -9.44 -2.55 1.48
CA ARG A 34 -8.79 -1.29 1.79
C ARG A 34 -7.41 -1.54 2.39
N VAL A 35 -6.45 -0.75 1.95
CA VAL A 35 -5.07 -0.79 2.42
C VAL A 35 -4.68 0.60 2.88
N ILE A 36 -4.08 0.68 4.06
CA ILE A 36 -3.61 1.90 4.66
C ILE A 36 -2.09 1.91 4.58
N PHE A 37 -1.54 2.94 3.94
CA PHE A 37 -0.10 3.18 3.88
C PHE A 37 0.30 4.28 4.85
N ASN A 38 1.33 4.01 5.65
CA ASN A 38 1.97 4.98 6.52
C ASN A 38 2.99 5.79 5.71
N LEU A 39 2.81 7.11 5.64
CA LEU A 39 3.68 8.01 4.86
C LEU A 39 4.43 8.98 5.79
N LYS A 40 5.61 9.44 5.33
CA LYS A 40 6.48 10.41 6.00
C LYS A 40 6.66 10.09 7.49
N GLY A 41 7.21 8.92 7.81
CA GLY A 41 7.49 8.56 9.22
C GLY A 41 6.24 8.48 10.10
N ASN A 42 5.14 7.95 9.58
CA ASN A 42 3.87 7.76 10.30
C ASN A 42 2.98 9.01 10.45
N HIS A 43 3.37 10.17 9.91
CA HIS A 43 2.59 11.41 10.03
C HIS A 43 1.31 11.43 9.19
N TYR A 44 1.31 10.69 8.08
CA TYR A 44 0.18 10.64 7.15
C TYR A 44 -0.29 9.20 6.91
N ARG A 45 -1.52 9.11 6.45
CA ARG A 45 -2.21 7.88 6.07
C ARG A 45 -2.74 8.05 4.66
N LEU A 46 -2.44 7.09 3.81
CA LEU A 46 -3.03 6.96 2.48
C LEU A 46 -3.91 5.72 2.48
N VAL A 47 -5.22 5.94 2.35
CA VAL A 47 -6.21 4.87 2.28
C VAL A 47 -6.53 4.64 0.80
N VAL A 48 -6.25 3.43 0.34
CA VAL A 48 -6.58 3.01 -1.02
C VAL A 48 -7.50 1.80 -0.97
N ARG A 49 -8.36 1.67 -1.98
CA ARG A 49 -9.10 0.45 -2.26
C ARG A 49 -8.46 -0.27 -3.43
N VAL A 50 -8.11 -1.53 -3.23
CA VAL A 50 -7.46 -2.37 -4.23
C VAL A 50 -8.47 -3.34 -4.83
N ARG A 51 -8.63 -3.30 -6.16
CA ARG A 51 -9.40 -4.28 -6.92
C ARG A 51 -8.43 -5.25 -7.58
N TYR A 52 -8.08 -6.32 -6.87
CA TYR A 52 -7.08 -7.30 -7.30
C TYR A 52 -7.39 -7.98 -8.63
N GLN A 53 -8.68 -8.23 -8.93
CA GLN A 53 -9.12 -8.86 -10.18
C GLN A 53 -8.67 -8.08 -11.44
N ASN A 54 -8.69 -6.74 -11.34
CA ASN A 54 -8.43 -5.85 -12.47
C ASN A 54 -7.11 -5.08 -12.28
N GLY A 55 -6.35 -5.37 -11.21
CA GLY A 55 -5.12 -4.66 -10.86
C GLY A 55 -5.28 -3.16 -10.59
N MET A 56 -6.49 -2.71 -10.23
CA MET A 56 -6.76 -1.28 -10.01
C MET A 56 -6.55 -0.88 -8.56
N VAL A 57 -5.98 0.29 -8.34
CA VAL A 57 -5.82 0.90 -7.02
C VAL A 57 -6.46 2.28 -7.07
N VAL A 58 -7.47 2.50 -6.23
CA VAL A 58 -8.17 3.78 -6.14
C VAL A 58 -7.80 4.43 -4.82
N ILE A 59 -7.37 5.68 -4.88
CA ILE A 59 -7.13 6.48 -3.67
C ILE A 59 -8.50 6.92 -3.15
N GLU A 60 -8.88 6.45 -1.97
CA GLU A 60 -10.14 6.86 -1.32
C GLU A 60 -9.91 8.08 -0.43
N TRP A 61 -8.74 8.19 0.21
CA TRP A 61 -8.43 9.30 1.10
C TRP A 61 -6.93 9.43 1.39
N VAL A 62 -6.48 10.67 1.66
CA VAL A 62 -5.14 10.97 2.16
C VAL A 62 -5.22 12.10 3.19
N GLY A 63 -4.46 11.98 4.28
CA GLY A 63 -4.38 13.01 5.30
C GLY A 63 -3.50 12.61 6.48
N THR A 64 -3.54 13.41 7.53
CA THR A 64 -2.73 13.19 8.74
C THR A 64 -3.26 12.02 9.56
N HIS A 65 -2.41 11.44 10.42
CA HIS A 65 -2.83 10.40 11.34
C HIS A 65 -3.97 10.85 12.27
N ALA A 66 -3.93 12.10 12.75
CA ALA A 66 -4.96 12.66 13.62
C ALA A 66 -6.32 12.87 12.90
N GLU A 67 -6.31 13.19 11.61
CA GLU A 67 -7.53 13.27 10.81
C GLU A 67 -8.09 11.88 10.51
N TYR A 68 -7.21 10.91 10.25
CA TYR A 68 -7.59 9.52 10.02
C TYR A 68 -8.32 8.93 11.24
N ASP A 69 -7.84 9.20 12.45
CA ASP A 69 -8.43 8.67 13.70
C ASP A 69 -9.89 9.10 13.91
N LYS A 70 -10.29 10.22 13.30
CA LYS A 70 -11.67 10.73 13.33
C LYS A 70 -12.57 10.13 12.24
N LYS A 71 -12.01 9.36 11.31
CA LYS A 71 -12.76 8.73 10.21
C LYS A 71 -13.25 7.34 10.62
N ARG A 72 -14.46 7.00 10.19
CA ARG A 72 -15.02 5.65 10.29
C ARG A 72 -15.05 5.08 8.87
N PHE A 73 -14.11 4.19 8.55
CA PHE A 73 -14.03 3.49 7.26
C PHE A 73 -14.78 2.16 7.28
#